data_AF-A0A7S0EU78-F1
#
_entry.id   AF-A0A7S0EU78-F1
#
_cell.length_a   1.000
_cell.length_b   1.000
_cell.length_c   1.000
_cell.angle_alpha   90.00
_cell.angle_beta   90.00
_cell.angle_gamma   90.00
#
_symmetry.space_group_name_H-M   'P 1'
#
loop_
_entity.id
_entity.type
_entity.pdbx_description
1 polymer ?
#
loop_
_entity_poly.entity_id
_entity_poly.type
_entity_poly.pdbx_seq_one_letter_code
_entity_poly.pdbx_strand_id
1 'polypeptide(L)'
;VEKLFRDHDDDGDGALDCREFKRSIRSIAEETISEEDLERMFEEADWDGGGSISELELNTFLGGRRDERTKRSTAAFTSEAQERIELIVCSYNRLVEGTSRSRELLLLLENEMERKEAEKRLGLDLVFFSQSNPTGFYDINLADPVQREIVLRLRALKMENEKVEKELVSYHSQQRKGGAKDRIERVWRHCVHHDPAKEEEQPEGKKVVFEQDWRIPSRGRLLLDFVHIVRPPPDSVPVDEDTFRVLQLRMMLANIFAREEQDEARLKMVVDFLSRKFVTCYQVSRLLEHFISHEFCVEVMVKSFSRVVDWHNFINLLGRLGQAETKAVLHRLGYPNIFTEVMAAGYYELDLALKEERWICQELVHLADAEPGLNCVDVQYNGVDFEIPAGWTNDVPKKGILELYYCRTKEVTKAVIAKGSWMGGKLNPWRVSGSSLSNFCDGYIKQFCMEDGVQIGASPWGNDWVRLNKLRRIRVKLVERFQTYSNCFSMLDEDGGGSINRKELAMGLFKMGVWLHPSEVQALMDALDEDGGGEIELEEFANYWNSYVFDGWTIQGVPYCRYTHNNKETED
;
A
#
# COMPACT_ATOMS: atom_id res chain seq x y z
N VAL A 1 26.44 14.69 12.96
CA VAL A 1 26.02 15.55 14.07
C VAL A 1 27.22 16.29 14.67
N GLU A 2 28.17 15.62 15.34
CA GLU A 2 29.36 16.29 15.95
C GLU A 2 30.17 17.19 14.99
N LYS A 3 30.32 16.79 13.72
CA LYS A 3 31.00 17.61 12.70
C LYS A 3 30.21 18.90 12.39
N LEU A 4 28.89 18.83 12.42
CA LEU A 4 28.01 19.94 12.07
C LEU A 4 28.04 21.03 13.15
N PHE A 5 27.95 20.62 14.42
CA PHE A 5 28.21 21.51 15.56
C PHE A 5 29.61 22.11 15.49
N ARG A 6 30.65 21.29 15.32
CA ARG A 6 32.03 21.80 15.25
C ARG A 6 32.27 22.84 14.15
N ASP A 7 31.60 22.70 13.02
CA ASP A 7 31.83 23.54 11.85
C ASP A 7 30.95 24.82 11.83
N HIS A 8 29.86 24.87 12.63
CA HIS A 8 28.83 25.91 12.51
C HIS A 8 28.20 26.43 13.82
N ASP A 9 28.56 25.87 14.98
CA ASP A 9 28.32 26.46 16.31
C ASP A 9 29.36 27.59 16.50
N ASP A 10 29.00 28.79 16.04
CA ASP A 10 29.91 29.94 15.94
C ASP A 10 30.25 30.49 17.34
N ASP A 11 29.33 30.37 18.31
CA ASP A 11 29.49 30.90 19.66
C ASP A 11 29.93 29.85 20.70
N GLY A 12 29.91 28.56 20.34
CA GLY A 12 30.41 27.45 21.13
C GLY A 12 29.49 27.07 22.30
N ASP A 13 28.21 27.40 22.22
CA ASP A 13 27.24 27.15 23.28
C ASP A 13 26.75 25.68 23.32
N GLY A 14 27.08 24.89 22.29
CA GLY A 14 26.68 23.49 22.16
C GLY A 14 25.25 23.27 21.65
N ALA A 15 24.61 24.33 21.16
CA ALA A 15 23.35 24.34 20.44
C ALA A 15 23.56 24.95 19.04
N LEU A 16 22.53 24.93 18.19
CA LEU A 16 22.54 25.65 16.90
C LEU A 16 21.36 26.61 16.89
N ASP A 17 21.63 27.90 16.83
CA ASP A 17 20.57 28.88 16.64
C ASP A 17 19.96 28.79 15.23
N CYS A 18 18.84 29.48 14.99
CA CYS A 18 18.16 29.46 13.70
C CYS A 18 19.07 29.86 12.52
N ARG A 19 19.98 30.80 12.73
CA ARG A 19 20.89 31.30 11.70
C ARG A 19 22.01 30.30 11.42
N GLU A 20 22.58 29.70 12.45
CA GLU A 20 23.62 28.67 12.38
C GLU A 20 23.09 27.41 11.72
N PHE A 21 21.90 26.95 12.12
CA PHE A 21 21.21 25.83 11.50
C PHE A 21 20.96 26.08 10.00
N LYS A 22 20.34 27.21 9.64
CA LYS A 22 20.08 27.61 8.24
C LYS A 22 21.37 27.59 7.40
N ARG A 23 22.45 28.14 7.94
CA ARG A 23 23.75 28.19 7.26
C ARG A 23 24.35 26.79 7.09
N SER A 24 24.24 25.96 8.11
CA SER A 24 24.71 24.58 8.10
C SER A 24 23.99 23.74 7.05
N ILE A 25 22.67 23.83 6.99
CA ILE A 25 21.91 23.06 6.01
C ILE A 25 22.25 23.51 4.58
N ARG A 26 22.42 24.82 4.33
CA ARG A 26 22.82 25.34 3.02
C ARG A 26 24.24 24.95 2.60
N SER A 27 25.16 24.79 3.53
CA SER A 27 26.53 24.39 3.21
C SER A 27 26.64 22.91 2.87
N ILE A 28 25.61 22.12 3.21
CA ILE A 28 25.62 20.67 3.11
C ILE A 28 24.66 20.15 2.03
N ALA A 29 23.49 20.79 1.85
CA ALA A 29 22.52 20.42 0.82
C ALA A 29 23.05 20.75 -0.59
N GLU A 30 23.00 19.77 -1.49
CA GLU A 30 23.36 19.97 -2.91
C GLU A 30 22.29 20.77 -3.67
N GLU A 31 21.05 20.75 -3.19
CA GLU A 31 19.93 21.50 -3.74
C GLU A 31 19.64 22.78 -2.93
N THR A 32 19.17 23.81 -3.63
CA THR A 32 18.74 25.06 -3.00
C THR A 32 17.43 24.88 -2.25
N ILE A 33 17.49 24.89 -0.92
CA ILE A 33 16.32 24.86 -0.02
C ILE A 33 15.85 26.31 0.23
N SER A 34 14.54 26.57 0.17
CA SER A 34 14.00 27.93 0.38
C SER A 34 14.14 28.41 1.83
N GLU A 35 14.04 29.73 2.05
CA GLU A 35 14.03 30.28 3.42
C GLU A 35 12.84 29.75 4.22
N GLU A 36 11.66 29.63 3.62
CA GLU A 36 10.47 29.10 4.31
C GLU A 36 10.64 27.63 4.70
N ASP A 37 11.26 26.82 3.85
CA ASP A 37 11.55 25.41 4.15
C ASP A 37 12.54 25.28 5.31
N LEU A 38 13.57 26.12 5.34
CA LEU A 38 14.58 26.08 6.41
C LEU A 38 14.02 26.56 7.75
N GLU A 39 13.11 27.54 7.75
CA GLU A 39 12.37 27.95 8.95
C GLU A 39 11.54 26.80 9.51
N ARG A 40 10.79 26.11 8.64
CA ARG A 40 9.99 24.96 9.05
C ARG A 40 10.83 23.79 9.54
N MET A 41 11.98 23.53 8.91
CA MET A 41 12.92 22.51 9.37
C MET A 41 13.50 22.85 10.74
N PHE A 42 13.76 24.14 11.00
CA PHE A 42 14.19 24.60 12.31
C PHE A 42 13.11 24.39 13.36
N GLU A 43 11.88 24.82 13.09
CA GLU A 43 10.72 24.64 13.98
C GLU A 43 10.42 23.16 14.27
N GLU A 44 10.64 22.25 13.32
CA GLU A 44 10.45 20.81 13.55
C GLU A 44 11.61 20.20 14.35
N ALA A 45 12.84 20.68 14.16
CA ALA A 45 14.00 20.21 14.90
C ALA A 45 13.99 20.72 16.36
N ASP A 46 13.62 21.98 16.57
CA ASP A 46 13.43 22.65 17.87
C ASP A 46 12.07 22.25 18.49
N TRP A 47 11.93 20.96 18.83
CA TRP A 47 10.66 20.44 19.33
C TRP A 47 10.36 20.87 20.77
N ASP A 48 11.34 21.38 21.53
CA ASP A 48 11.13 21.95 22.86
C ASP A 48 10.81 23.45 22.87
N GLY A 49 10.99 24.12 21.71
CA GLY A 49 10.69 25.54 21.52
C GLY A 49 11.68 26.46 22.22
N GLY A 50 12.89 25.98 22.51
CA GLY A 50 13.97 26.70 23.15
C GLY A 50 14.58 27.78 22.27
N GLY A 51 14.30 27.77 20.96
CA GLY A 51 14.85 28.72 19.98
C GLY A 51 16.27 28.36 19.51
N SER A 52 16.73 27.14 19.82
CA SER A 52 18.05 26.61 19.49
C SER A 52 18.01 25.08 19.42
N ILE A 53 18.74 24.45 18.51
CA ILE A 53 18.73 23.00 18.31
C ILE A 53 19.92 22.35 19.02
N SER A 54 19.64 21.54 20.03
CA SER A 54 20.62 20.69 20.73
C SER A 54 21.11 19.50 19.89
N GLU A 55 22.20 18.87 20.32
CA GLU A 55 22.73 17.65 19.67
C GLU A 55 21.67 16.53 19.59
N LEU A 56 20.85 16.40 20.64
CA LEU A 56 19.79 15.41 20.73
C LEU A 56 18.67 15.68 19.72
N GLU A 57 18.24 16.94 19.64
CA GLU A 57 17.24 17.40 18.68
C GLU A 57 17.70 17.16 17.26
N LEU A 58 18.94 17.56 16.94
CA LEU A 58 19.48 17.36 15.61
C LEU A 58 19.65 15.87 15.28
N ASN A 59 20.10 15.03 16.21
CA ASN A 59 20.25 13.60 15.96
C ASN A 59 18.90 12.90 15.76
N THR A 60 17.88 13.32 16.53
CA THR A 60 16.51 12.82 16.39
C THR A 60 15.92 13.29 15.06
N PHE A 61 16.12 14.55 14.71
CA PHE A 61 15.75 15.12 13.41
C PHE A 61 16.46 14.39 12.26
N LEU A 62 17.72 14.00 12.38
CA LEU A 62 18.42 13.29 11.30
C LEU A 62 18.25 11.76 11.31
N GLY A 63 17.42 11.23 12.23
CA GLY A 63 17.07 9.80 12.25
C GLY A 63 18.21 8.88 12.70
N GLY A 64 19.26 9.44 13.31
CA GLY A 64 20.42 8.68 13.76
C GLY A 64 20.10 7.69 14.89
N ARG A 65 20.89 6.60 14.97
CA ARG A 65 20.97 5.79 16.19
C ARG A 65 21.69 6.61 17.27
N ARG A 66 21.19 6.56 18.50
CA ARG A 66 21.93 7.08 19.65
C ARG A 66 23.10 6.13 19.88
N ASP A 67 24.32 6.64 19.73
CA ASP A 67 25.52 5.92 20.13
C ASP A 67 25.41 5.62 21.63
N GLU A 68 25.36 4.34 22.01
CA GLU A 68 25.46 3.89 23.42
C GLU A 68 26.81 4.28 24.07
N ARG A 69 27.71 4.91 23.30
CA ARG A 69 29.01 5.41 23.70
C ARG A 69 29.01 6.81 24.31
N THR A 70 27.86 7.47 24.52
CA THR A 70 27.87 8.69 25.36
C THR A 70 28.36 8.32 26.75
N LYS A 71 29.55 8.82 27.11
CA LYS A 71 30.30 8.50 28.32
C LYS A 71 29.37 8.46 29.53
N ARG A 72 29.46 7.36 30.30
CA ARG A 72 28.87 7.19 31.64
C ARG A 72 29.12 8.45 32.48
N SER A 73 28.11 9.30 32.58
CA SER A 73 27.97 10.20 33.73
C SER A 73 26.97 9.53 34.66
N THR A 74 27.48 8.80 35.66
CA THR A 74 26.70 8.42 36.83
C THR A 74 26.55 9.64 37.74
N ALA A 75 25.85 10.67 37.27
CA ALA A 75 25.37 11.71 38.16
C ALA A 75 24.16 11.13 38.91
N ALA A 76 24.20 11.15 40.24
CA ALA A 76 23.04 10.77 41.04
C ALA A 76 21.94 11.80 40.78
N PHE A 77 20.81 11.36 40.21
CA PHE A 77 19.62 12.20 40.06
C PHE A 77 19.15 12.70 41.44
N THR A 78 18.60 13.92 41.48
CA THR A 78 17.94 14.45 42.68
C THR A 78 16.69 13.63 43.01
N SER A 79 16.22 13.69 44.26
CA SER A 79 14.98 13.02 44.68
C SER A 79 13.78 13.43 43.82
N GLU A 80 13.69 14.71 43.47
CA GLU A 80 12.62 15.25 42.60
C GLU A 80 12.71 14.70 41.17
N ALA A 81 13.91 14.63 40.58
CA ALA A 81 14.11 14.04 39.26
C ALA A 81 13.77 12.54 39.24
N GLN A 82 14.10 11.81 40.31
CA GLN A 82 13.73 10.40 40.46
C GLN A 82 12.21 10.22 40.56
N GLU A 83 11.52 11.07 41.31
CA GLU A 83 10.05 11.06 41.42
C GLU A 83 9.39 11.38 40.07
N ARG A 84 9.89 12.37 39.31
CA ARG A 84 9.40 12.65 37.96
C ARG A 84 9.57 11.47 37.02
N ILE A 85 10.79 10.90 36.96
CA ILE A 85 11.06 9.71 36.13
C ILE A 85 10.10 8.58 36.51
N GLU A 86 9.95 8.31 37.82
CA GLU A 86 9.08 7.24 38.30
C GLU A 86 7.61 7.48 37.95
N LEU A 87 7.13 8.72 38.08
CA LEU A 87 5.77 9.11 37.68
C LEU A 87 5.55 8.90 36.18
N ILE A 88 6.50 9.30 35.33
CA ILE A 88 6.42 9.12 33.88
C ILE A 88 6.45 7.63 33.52
N VAL A 89 7.37 6.84 34.07
CA VAL A 89 7.47 5.40 33.82
C VAL A 89 6.19 4.67 34.26
N CYS A 90 5.69 4.98 35.46
CA CYS A 90 4.45 4.39 35.97
C CYS A 90 3.22 4.84 35.17
N SER A 91 3.20 6.07 34.66
CA SER A 91 2.11 6.57 33.82
C SER A 91 2.15 5.88 32.45
N TYR A 92 3.33 5.77 31.84
CA TYR A 92 3.54 5.09 30.57
C TYR A 92 3.11 3.63 30.60
N ASN A 93 3.46 2.90 31.67
CA ASN A 93 3.05 1.50 31.86
C ASN A 93 1.55 1.32 32.14
N ARG A 94 0.86 2.38 32.59
CA ARG A 94 -0.60 2.37 32.84
C ARG A 94 -1.42 2.90 31.67
N LEU A 95 -0.80 3.55 30.70
CA LEU A 95 -1.47 3.98 29.49
C LEU A 95 -1.89 2.76 28.67
N VAL A 96 -3.20 2.65 28.45
CA VAL A 96 -3.77 1.69 27.48
C VAL A 96 -3.40 2.13 26.06
N GLU A 97 -3.26 3.45 25.82
CA GLU A 97 -2.88 4.07 24.55
C GLU A 97 -1.36 4.35 24.48
N GLY A 98 -0.64 3.54 23.72
CA GLY A 98 0.77 3.69 23.35
C GLY A 98 0.93 4.42 22.03
N THR A 99 0.43 5.64 21.93
CA THR A 99 0.67 6.53 20.78
C THR A 99 1.53 7.71 21.20
N SER A 100 1.89 8.58 20.26
CA SER A 100 2.65 9.83 20.37
C SER A 100 2.51 10.63 21.68
N ARG A 101 1.33 10.59 22.34
CA ARG A 101 1.10 11.15 23.70
C ARG A 101 1.95 10.51 24.80
N SER A 102 2.26 9.22 24.70
CA SER A 102 3.15 8.53 25.63
C SER A 102 4.61 8.99 25.46
N ARG A 103 5.00 9.41 24.25
CA ARG A 103 6.28 10.10 24.05
C ARG A 103 6.22 11.55 24.50
N GLU A 104 5.08 12.24 24.39
CA GLU A 104 4.88 13.55 25.03
C GLU A 104 5.11 13.50 26.55
N LEU A 105 4.76 12.38 27.20
CA LEU A 105 5.10 12.18 28.62
C LEU A 105 6.63 12.19 28.87
N LEU A 106 7.44 11.65 27.95
CA LEU A 106 8.89 11.75 28.04
C LEU A 106 9.36 13.20 27.86
N LEU A 107 8.60 14.03 27.14
CA LEU A 107 8.91 15.45 26.98
C LEU A 107 8.65 16.26 28.25
N LEU A 108 7.83 15.76 29.18
CA LEU A 108 7.62 16.39 30.50
C LEU A 108 8.85 16.27 31.42
N LEU A 109 9.86 15.49 31.03
CA LEU A 109 11.12 15.39 31.76
C LEU A 109 12.04 16.56 31.38
N GLU A 110 12.65 17.17 32.40
CA GLU A 110 13.33 18.46 32.31
C GLU A 110 14.59 18.43 31.44
N ASN A 111 15.25 17.28 31.30
CA ASN A 111 16.53 17.17 30.61
C ASN A 111 16.74 15.79 29.97
N GLU A 112 17.72 15.72 29.07
CA GLU A 112 18.06 14.50 28.32
C GLU A 112 18.45 13.32 29.22
N MET A 113 19.13 13.57 30.34
CA MET A 113 19.56 12.52 31.25
C MET A 113 18.36 11.81 31.90
N GLU A 114 17.36 12.58 32.34
CA GLU A 114 16.10 12.02 32.87
C GLU A 114 15.38 11.18 31.82
N ARG A 115 15.33 11.65 30.57
CA ARG A 115 14.69 10.93 29.46
C ARG A 115 15.39 9.62 29.14
N LYS A 116 16.72 9.62 29.07
CA LYS A 116 17.53 8.40 28.85
C LYS A 116 17.29 7.37 29.96
N GLU A 117 17.19 7.83 31.21
CA GLU A 117 16.91 6.92 32.34
C GLU A 117 15.46 6.39 32.29
N ALA A 118 14.47 7.21 31.94
CA ALA A 118 13.09 6.76 31.76
C ALA A 118 12.95 5.76 30.61
N GLU A 119 13.53 6.04 29.44
CA GLU A 119 13.56 5.15 28.27
C GLU A 119 14.23 3.81 28.61
N LYS A 120 15.34 3.84 29.35
CA LYS A 120 16.04 2.64 29.80
C LYS A 120 15.17 1.79 30.73
N ARG A 121 14.41 2.42 31.63
CA ARG A 121 13.47 1.71 32.53
C ARG A 121 12.27 1.13 31.78
N LEU A 122 11.79 1.81 30.74
CA LEU A 122 10.67 1.35 29.91
C LEU A 122 11.06 0.27 28.89
N GLY A 123 12.32 0.30 28.43
CA GLY A 123 12.80 -0.51 27.31
C GLY A 123 12.45 0.14 25.97
N LEU A 124 13.47 0.30 25.11
CA LEU A 124 13.34 1.05 23.86
C LEU A 124 12.28 0.45 22.92
N ASP A 125 12.19 -0.89 22.83
CA ASP A 125 11.21 -1.56 21.99
C ASP A 125 9.76 -1.15 22.31
N LEU A 126 9.45 -0.96 23.59
CA LEU A 126 8.12 -0.51 24.04
C LEU A 126 7.90 0.98 23.77
N VAL A 127 8.93 1.80 23.88
CA VAL A 127 8.89 3.25 23.58
C VAL A 127 8.68 3.51 22.09
N PHE A 128 9.24 2.65 21.24
CA PHE A 128 9.13 2.76 19.78
C PHE A 128 7.92 2.03 19.20
N PHE A 129 7.26 1.16 19.97
CA PHE A 129 6.01 0.54 19.57
C PHE A 129 4.90 1.57 19.35
N SER A 130 4.37 1.63 18.13
CA SER A 130 3.27 2.52 17.75
C SER A 130 1.95 1.77 17.75
N GLN A 131 1.08 2.04 18.72
CA GLN A 131 -0.28 1.48 18.71
C GLN A 131 -1.17 2.09 17.63
N SER A 132 -0.92 3.33 17.20
CA SER A 132 -1.67 4.02 16.14
C SER A 132 -1.26 3.56 14.74
N ASN A 133 -0.08 2.96 14.61
CA ASN A 133 0.38 2.33 13.39
C ASN A 133 1.12 1.00 13.68
N PRO A 134 0.41 -0.04 14.14
CA PRO A 134 1.00 -1.30 14.57
C PRO A 134 1.21 -2.28 13.42
N THR A 135 0.90 -1.89 12.18
CA THR A 135 1.03 -2.78 11.02
C THR A 135 2.51 -3.07 10.75
N GLY A 136 2.87 -4.33 10.50
CA GLY A 136 4.22 -4.76 10.08
C GLY A 136 4.71 -6.02 10.80
N PHE A 137 6.00 -6.32 10.60
CA PHE A 137 6.63 -7.53 11.13
C PHE A 137 7.14 -7.33 12.55
N TYR A 138 7.02 -8.38 13.36
CA TYR A 138 7.45 -8.44 14.75
C TYR A 138 8.23 -9.74 14.99
N ASP A 139 9.41 -9.58 15.58
CA ASP A 139 10.25 -10.66 16.06
C ASP A 139 10.44 -10.47 17.57
N ILE A 140 9.68 -11.22 18.35
CA ILE A 140 9.50 -10.97 19.78
C ILE A 140 10.11 -12.10 20.61
N ASN A 141 11.08 -11.76 21.46
CA ASN A 141 11.59 -12.62 22.51
C ASN A 141 10.62 -12.66 23.70
N LEU A 142 9.93 -13.79 23.89
CA LEU A 142 8.93 -13.96 24.95
C LEU A 142 9.53 -14.05 26.36
N ALA A 143 10.85 -14.22 26.48
CA ALA A 143 11.55 -14.17 27.76
C ALA A 143 11.82 -12.72 28.21
N ASP A 144 11.80 -11.75 27.29
CA ASP A 144 11.94 -10.33 27.60
C ASP A 144 10.59 -9.76 28.08
N PRO A 145 10.49 -9.25 29.33
CA PRO A 145 9.25 -8.67 29.83
C PRO A 145 8.73 -7.48 29.00
N VAL A 146 9.63 -6.66 28.45
CA VAL A 146 9.30 -5.48 27.63
C VAL A 146 8.70 -5.92 26.30
N GLN A 147 9.33 -6.86 25.61
CA GLN A 147 8.81 -7.36 24.35
C GLN A 147 7.55 -8.21 24.55
N ARG A 148 7.40 -8.88 25.69
CA ARG A 148 6.17 -9.59 26.06
C ARG A 148 4.98 -8.62 26.25
N GLU A 149 5.23 -7.41 26.74
CA GLU A 149 4.22 -6.35 26.80
C GLU A 149 3.75 -5.93 25.40
N ILE A 150 4.63 -5.92 24.39
CA ILE A 150 4.25 -5.67 22.99
C ILE A 150 3.23 -6.72 22.52
N VAL A 151 3.41 -8.01 22.85
CA VAL A 151 2.44 -9.08 22.50
C VAL A 151 1.07 -8.81 23.15
N LEU A 152 1.06 -8.35 24.40
CA LEU A 152 -0.18 -8.02 25.11
C LEU A 152 -0.91 -6.83 24.44
N ARG A 153 -0.17 -5.81 23.99
CA ARG A 153 -0.73 -4.68 23.24
C ARG A 153 -1.25 -5.09 21.87
N LEU A 154 -0.48 -5.89 21.11
CA LEU A 154 -0.93 -6.46 19.84
C LEU A 154 -2.18 -7.34 20.02
N ARG A 155 -2.30 -8.04 21.15
CA ARG A 155 -3.50 -8.80 21.51
C ARG A 155 -4.70 -7.88 21.75
N ALA A 156 -4.54 -6.79 22.48
CA ALA A 156 -5.62 -5.80 22.67
C ALA A 156 -6.08 -5.23 21.32
N LEU A 157 -5.14 -4.79 20.47
CA LEU A 157 -5.43 -4.29 19.12
C LEU A 157 -6.12 -5.34 18.23
N LYS A 158 -5.75 -6.62 18.37
CA LYS A 158 -6.42 -7.73 17.66
C LYS A 158 -7.90 -7.84 18.04
N MET A 159 -8.23 -7.64 19.31
CA MET A 159 -9.61 -7.67 19.81
C MET A 159 -10.41 -6.47 19.26
N GLU A 160 -9.79 -5.30 19.16
CA GLU A 160 -10.42 -4.12 18.53
C GLU A 160 -10.73 -4.35 17.05
N ASN A 161 -9.77 -4.93 16.31
CA ASN A 161 -9.95 -5.28 14.90
C ASN A 161 -10.97 -6.42 14.70
N GLU A 162 -11.30 -7.20 15.74
CA GLU A 162 -12.23 -8.33 15.66
C GLU A 162 -13.63 -7.89 15.22
N LYS A 163 -14.05 -6.66 15.56
CA LYS A 163 -15.34 -6.12 15.10
C LYS A 163 -15.37 -5.98 13.59
N VAL A 164 -14.37 -5.33 13.00
CA VAL A 164 -14.24 -5.13 11.54
C VAL A 164 -14.06 -6.48 10.84
N GLU A 165 -13.25 -7.38 11.42
CA GLU A 165 -13.05 -8.73 10.88
C GLU A 165 -14.37 -9.52 10.84
N LYS A 166 -15.20 -9.45 11.89
CA LYS A 166 -16.53 -10.08 11.92
C LYS A 166 -17.48 -9.48 10.88
N GLU A 167 -17.47 -8.16 10.71
CA GLU A 167 -18.28 -7.49 9.68
C GLU A 167 -17.89 -7.94 8.26
N LEU A 168 -16.58 -8.03 7.97
CA LEU A 168 -16.08 -8.54 6.69
C LEU A 168 -16.42 -10.02 6.48
N VAL A 169 -16.16 -10.87 7.48
CA VAL A 169 -16.51 -12.30 7.41
C VAL A 169 -18.01 -12.47 7.19
N SER A 170 -18.84 -11.70 7.90
CA SER A 170 -20.29 -11.70 7.72
C SER A 170 -20.66 -11.28 6.30
N TYR A 171 -20.11 -10.17 5.81
CA TYR A 171 -20.31 -9.68 4.46
C TYR A 171 -19.99 -10.77 3.42
N HIS A 172 -18.78 -11.32 3.40
CA HIS A 172 -18.39 -12.36 2.43
C HIS A 172 -19.22 -13.64 2.61
N SER A 173 -19.44 -14.11 3.84
CA SER A 173 -20.20 -15.35 4.10
C SER A 173 -21.64 -15.28 3.60
N GLN A 174 -22.26 -14.09 3.67
CA GLN A 174 -23.61 -13.88 3.14
C GLN A 174 -23.66 -13.85 1.61
N GLN A 175 -22.51 -13.65 0.94
CA GLN A 175 -22.41 -13.71 -0.51
C GLN A 175 -22.17 -15.15 -1.03
N ARG A 176 -21.61 -16.05 -0.22
CA ARG A 176 -21.28 -17.42 -0.66
C ARG A 176 -22.48 -18.37 -0.50
N LYS A 177 -22.90 -19.01 -1.59
CA LYS A 177 -23.72 -20.23 -1.51
C LYS A 177 -22.77 -21.39 -1.16
N GLY A 178 -23.12 -22.23 -0.18
CA GLY A 178 -22.28 -23.38 0.21
C GLY A 178 -21.14 -23.01 1.17
N GLY A 179 -21.19 -23.60 2.37
CA GLY A 179 -20.32 -23.24 3.48
C GLY A 179 -18.97 -23.95 3.45
N ALA A 180 -17.91 -23.18 3.24
CA ALA A 180 -16.63 -23.37 3.93
C ALA A 180 -16.17 -22.00 4.45
N LYS A 181 -16.36 -21.84 5.75
CA LYS A 181 -16.02 -20.71 6.63
C LYS A 181 -14.52 -20.65 6.87
N ASP A 182 -13.73 -20.72 5.81
CA ASP A 182 -12.29 -20.80 5.96
C ASP A 182 -11.81 -19.46 6.53
N ARG A 183 -11.61 -19.41 7.85
CA ARG A 183 -11.22 -18.19 8.56
C ARG A 183 -9.86 -17.80 7.99
N ILE A 184 -9.81 -16.66 7.29
CA ILE A 184 -8.55 -16.11 6.83
C ILE A 184 -8.02 -15.22 7.92
N GLU A 185 -6.78 -15.48 8.29
CA GLU A 185 -6.02 -14.67 9.23
C GLU A 185 -5.79 -13.29 8.60
N ARG A 186 -6.63 -12.31 8.96
CA ARG A 186 -6.52 -10.95 8.43
C ARG A 186 -5.57 -10.09 9.25
N VAL A 187 -5.58 -10.24 10.57
CA VAL A 187 -4.87 -9.31 11.47
C VAL A 187 -3.56 -9.90 12.01
N TRP A 188 -3.56 -11.15 12.45
CA TRP A 188 -2.36 -11.85 12.92
C TRP A 188 -1.96 -12.87 11.87
N ARG A 189 -0.92 -12.54 11.12
CA ARG A 189 -0.47 -13.29 9.95
C ARG A 189 0.90 -13.89 10.21
N HIS A 190 1.16 -15.03 9.58
CA HIS A 190 2.43 -15.76 9.68
C HIS A 190 2.90 -15.96 11.13
N CYS A 191 1.96 -16.12 12.07
CA CYS A 191 2.28 -16.18 13.49
C CYS A 191 2.87 -17.54 13.84
N VAL A 192 4.16 -17.57 14.17
CA VAL A 192 4.93 -18.77 14.46
C VAL A 192 5.68 -18.60 15.77
N HIS A 193 5.57 -19.60 16.65
CA HIS A 193 6.32 -19.68 17.90
C HIS A 193 7.46 -20.68 17.79
N HIS A 194 8.69 -20.21 17.92
CA HIS A 194 9.89 -21.03 18.02
C HIS A 194 10.25 -21.21 19.49
N ASP A 195 10.06 -22.41 20.03
CA ASP A 195 10.58 -22.80 21.35
C ASP A 195 11.93 -23.50 21.16
N PRO A 196 13.06 -22.94 21.65
CA PRO A 196 14.38 -23.57 21.56
C PRO A 196 14.40 -25.00 22.12
N ALA A 197 13.56 -25.29 23.11
CA ALA A 197 13.48 -26.64 23.69
C ALA A 197 12.79 -27.67 22.77
N LYS A 198 12.21 -27.24 21.64
CA LYS A 198 11.50 -28.07 20.67
C LYS A 198 12.04 -27.91 19.25
N GLU A 199 13.19 -27.27 19.10
CA GLU A 199 13.76 -26.94 17.80
C GLU A 199 14.06 -28.20 16.96
N GLU A 200 14.49 -29.29 17.61
CA GLU A 200 14.69 -30.60 16.94
C GLU A 200 13.37 -31.23 16.46
N GLU A 201 12.26 -31.01 17.16
CA GLU A 201 10.95 -31.56 16.81
C GLU A 201 10.20 -30.67 15.80
N GLN A 202 10.43 -29.36 15.84
CA GLN A 202 9.70 -28.32 15.11
C GLN A 202 10.65 -27.21 14.63
N PRO A 203 11.51 -27.48 13.64
CA PRO A 203 12.50 -26.51 13.16
C PRO A 203 11.87 -25.26 12.54
N GLU A 204 10.72 -25.42 11.87
CA GLU A 204 9.94 -24.32 11.30
C GLU A 204 9.08 -23.59 12.34
N GLY A 205 9.14 -24.00 13.62
CA GLY A 205 8.32 -23.46 14.69
C GLY A 205 6.86 -23.94 14.65
N LYS A 206 6.13 -23.62 15.71
CA LYS A 206 4.72 -23.98 15.85
C LYS A 206 3.84 -22.85 15.32
N LYS A 207 3.01 -23.11 14.31
CA LYS A 207 1.98 -22.15 13.90
C LYS A 207 1.03 -21.84 15.07
N VAL A 208 0.84 -20.56 15.33
CA VAL A 208 -0.05 -20.05 16.38
C VAL A 208 -1.29 -19.46 15.73
N VAL A 209 -2.45 -20.01 16.08
CA VAL A 209 -3.75 -19.40 15.75
C VAL A 209 -4.24 -18.69 16.99
N PHE A 210 -4.62 -17.42 16.85
CA PHE A 210 -5.16 -16.66 17.96
C PHE A 210 -6.60 -17.09 18.28
N GLU A 211 -6.75 -17.75 19.42
CA GLU A 211 -8.02 -18.09 20.04
C GLU A 211 -8.16 -17.31 21.35
N GLN A 212 -9.39 -17.03 21.81
CA GLN A 212 -9.63 -16.16 22.97
C GLN A 212 -8.93 -16.67 24.25
N ASP A 213 -8.73 -17.98 24.36
CA ASP A 213 -8.09 -18.70 25.45
C ASP A 213 -6.58 -18.95 25.23
N TRP A 214 -6.01 -18.51 24.11
CA TRP A 214 -4.59 -18.67 23.85
C TRP A 214 -3.75 -18.00 24.95
N ARG A 215 -2.85 -18.79 25.55
CA ARG A 215 -1.92 -18.33 26.58
C ARG A 215 -0.57 -18.04 25.95
N ILE A 216 -0.09 -16.80 26.13
CA ILE A 216 1.22 -16.37 25.65
C ILE A 216 2.32 -17.19 26.35
N PRO A 217 3.16 -17.94 25.61
CA PRO A 217 4.27 -18.69 26.19
C PRO A 217 5.23 -17.78 26.96
N SER A 218 5.92 -18.33 27.96
CA SER A 218 6.87 -17.56 28.79
C SER A 218 8.30 -17.54 28.26
N ARG A 219 8.57 -18.20 27.11
CA ARG A 219 9.89 -18.33 26.51
C ARG A 219 9.79 -18.58 25.00
N GLY A 220 10.92 -18.45 24.31
CA GLY A 220 11.02 -18.64 22.86
C GLY A 220 10.77 -17.36 22.08
N ARG A 221 10.80 -17.45 20.75
CA ARG A 221 10.59 -16.32 19.84
C ARG A 221 9.23 -16.43 19.17
N LEU A 222 8.50 -15.32 19.09
CA LEU A 222 7.24 -15.20 18.37
C LEU A 222 7.47 -14.31 17.15
N LEU A 223 7.33 -14.88 15.96
CA LEU A 223 7.43 -14.16 14.69
C LEU A 223 6.01 -13.95 14.16
N LEU A 224 5.66 -12.73 13.75
CA LEU A 224 4.37 -12.46 13.10
C LEU A 224 4.39 -11.19 12.23
N ASP A 225 3.49 -11.14 11.25
CA ASP A 225 3.02 -9.89 10.67
C ASP A 225 1.70 -9.49 11.34
N PHE A 226 1.64 -8.28 11.90
CA PHE A 226 0.40 -7.68 12.35
C PHE A 226 -0.15 -6.75 11.27
N VAL A 227 -1.45 -6.79 11.00
CA VAL A 227 -2.11 -5.90 10.03
C VAL A 227 -3.29 -5.20 10.70
N HIS A 228 -3.19 -3.89 10.87
CA HIS A 228 -4.30 -3.07 11.32
C HIS A 228 -5.27 -2.87 10.16
N ILE A 229 -6.45 -3.50 10.22
CA ILE A 229 -7.45 -3.49 9.14
C ILE A 229 -8.52 -2.41 9.32
N VAL A 230 -8.50 -1.68 10.44
CA VAL A 230 -9.35 -0.51 10.62
C VAL A 230 -8.83 0.60 9.70
N ARG A 231 -9.73 1.13 8.86
CA ARG A 231 -9.42 2.22 7.93
C ARG A 231 -9.35 3.56 8.65
N PRO A 232 -8.61 4.55 8.10
CA PRO A 232 -8.71 5.92 8.59
C PRO A 232 -10.17 6.39 8.65
N PRO A 233 -10.58 7.10 9.71
CA PRO A 233 -11.89 7.74 9.78
C PRO A 233 -12.20 8.56 8.51
N PRO A 234 -13.46 8.63 8.02
CA PRO A 234 -13.80 9.33 6.78
C PRO A 234 -13.46 10.83 6.74
N ASP A 235 -13.32 11.44 7.91
CA ASP A 235 -12.95 12.84 8.16
C ASP A 235 -11.43 13.03 8.36
N SER A 236 -10.64 11.96 8.24
CA SER A 236 -9.18 12.03 8.31
C SER A 236 -8.63 12.92 7.21
N VAL A 237 -7.93 13.97 7.60
CA VAL A 237 -7.24 14.86 6.69
C VAL A 237 -5.83 14.30 6.46
N PRO A 238 -5.42 14.04 5.20
CA PRO A 238 -4.03 13.71 4.92
C PRO A 238 -3.14 14.91 5.25
N VAL A 239 -1.87 14.63 5.52
CA VAL A 239 -0.89 15.68 5.76
C VAL A 239 -0.81 16.65 4.57
N ASP A 240 -0.67 17.94 4.88
CA ASP A 240 -0.46 18.99 3.88
C ASP A 240 0.91 18.87 3.20
N GLU A 241 1.04 19.47 2.02
CA GLU A 241 2.26 19.38 1.21
C GLU A 241 3.47 20.04 1.86
N ASP A 242 3.27 21.10 2.65
CA ASP A 242 4.37 21.77 3.35
C ASP A 242 4.96 20.85 4.42
N THR A 243 4.12 20.29 5.30
CA THR A 243 4.55 19.34 6.33
C THR A 243 5.14 18.06 5.71
N PHE A 244 4.56 17.56 4.60
CA PHE A 244 5.11 16.41 3.89
C PHE A 244 6.49 16.70 3.27
N ARG A 245 6.68 17.90 2.73
CA ARG A 245 7.96 18.35 2.16
C ARG A 245 9.06 18.42 3.21
N VAL A 246 8.77 18.84 4.45
CA VAL A 246 9.76 18.84 5.53
C VAL A 246 10.27 17.42 5.81
N LEU A 247 9.39 16.41 5.85
CA LEU A 247 9.81 15.01 5.98
C LEU A 247 10.73 14.58 4.83
N GLN A 248 10.41 14.93 3.59
CA GLN A 248 11.26 14.58 2.44
C GLN A 248 12.63 15.23 2.52
N LEU A 249 12.70 16.52 2.87
CA LEU A 249 13.95 17.24 3.07
C LEU A 249 14.78 16.59 4.19
N ARG A 250 14.13 16.20 5.29
CA ARG A 250 14.75 15.49 6.42
C ARG A 250 15.35 14.14 5.99
N MET A 251 14.61 13.37 5.17
CA MET A 251 15.09 12.12 4.57
C MET A 251 16.23 12.31 3.56
N MET A 252 16.24 13.42 2.82
CA MET A 252 17.33 13.79 1.92
C MET A 252 18.59 14.18 2.69
N LEU A 253 18.47 14.98 3.75
CA LEU A 253 19.60 15.35 4.59
C LEU A 253 20.21 14.15 5.30
N ALA A 254 19.40 13.20 5.77
CA ALA A 254 19.88 11.98 6.41
C ALA A 254 20.92 11.22 5.55
N ASN A 255 20.79 11.25 4.21
CA ASN A 255 21.77 10.65 3.30
C ASN A 255 23.18 11.22 3.45
N ILE A 256 23.26 12.51 3.75
CA ILE A 256 24.51 13.22 3.81
C ILE A 256 25.25 12.88 5.12
N PHE A 257 24.50 12.50 6.16
CA PHE A 257 25.02 12.28 7.52
C PHE A 257 25.22 10.81 7.90
N ALA A 258 24.46 9.87 7.33
CA ALA A 258 24.57 8.45 7.63
C ALA A 258 25.22 7.70 6.45
N ARG A 259 26.40 7.09 6.63
CA ARG A 259 27.11 6.36 5.55
C ARG A 259 26.82 4.85 5.50
N GLU A 260 26.27 4.22 6.55
CA GLU A 260 26.10 2.76 6.59
C GLU A 260 24.66 2.24 6.85
N GLU A 261 23.67 3.08 7.17
CA GLU A 261 22.28 2.64 7.46
C GLU A 261 21.22 3.68 6.99
N GLN A 262 21.38 4.20 5.76
CA GLN A 262 20.54 5.30 5.25
C GLN A 262 19.04 4.95 5.19
N ASP A 263 18.71 3.79 4.63
CA ASP A 263 17.31 3.36 4.47
C ASP A 263 16.66 3.00 5.82
N GLU A 264 17.42 2.52 6.81
CA GLU A 264 16.89 2.25 8.16
C GLU A 264 16.53 3.55 8.89
N ALA A 265 17.40 4.56 8.84
CA ALA A 265 17.13 5.87 9.43
C ALA A 265 15.90 6.54 8.78
N ARG A 266 15.81 6.50 7.44
CA ARG A 266 14.66 6.99 6.69
C ARG A 266 13.37 6.24 7.05
N LEU A 267 13.42 4.92 7.12
CA LEU A 267 12.26 4.12 7.50
C LEU A 267 11.79 4.50 8.90
N LYS A 268 12.71 4.72 9.85
CA LYS A 268 12.37 5.16 11.20
C LYS A 268 11.68 6.53 11.21
N MET A 269 12.14 7.49 10.39
CA MET A 269 11.46 8.77 10.21
C MET A 269 10.05 8.58 9.65
N VAL A 270 9.91 7.77 8.60
CA VAL A 270 8.61 7.47 7.98
C VAL A 270 7.66 6.82 9.00
N VAL A 271 8.13 5.84 9.77
CA VAL A 271 7.31 5.16 10.80
C VAL A 271 6.88 6.14 11.90
N ASP A 272 7.78 7.00 12.38
CA ASP A 272 7.44 8.02 13.37
C ASP A 272 6.41 9.02 12.82
N PHE A 273 6.61 9.49 11.59
CA PHE A 273 5.68 10.39 10.92
C PHE A 273 4.29 9.77 10.74
N LEU A 274 4.25 8.54 10.21
CA LEU A 274 3.02 7.79 9.99
C LEU A 274 2.31 7.41 11.29
N SER A 275 3.00 7.40 12.44
CA SER A 275 2.34 7.18 13.74
C SER A 275 1.36 8.31 14.11
N ARG A 276 1.53 9.50 13.53
CA ARG A 276 0.76 10.73 13.85
C ARG A 276 -0.09 11.20 12.69
N LYS A 277 0.40 11.02 11.47
CA LYS A 277 -0.18 11.62 10.27
C LYS A 277 -0.87 10.56 9.41
N PHE A 278 -1.90 10.98 8.70
CA PHE A 278 -2.46 10.22 7.58
C PHE A 278 -1.85 10.75 6.28
N VAL A 279 -1.77 9.90 5.28
CA VAL A 279 -1.13 10.21 3.99
C VAL A 279 -2.03 9.79 2.84
N THR A 280 -1.76 10.31 1.66
CA THR A 280 -2.37 9.80 0.41
C THR A 280 -1.48 8.74 -0.23
N CYS A 281 -2.02 7.93 -1.15
CA CYS A 281 -1.24 7.03 -1.97
C CYS A 281 -0.20 7.78 -2.80
N TYR A 282 -0.51 8.99 -3.26
CA TYR A 282 0.47 9.81 -3.99
C TYR A 282 1.66 10.19 -3.10
N GLN A 283 1.41 10.60 -1.86
CA GLN A 283 2.47 10.88 -0.88
C GLN A 283 3.29 9.63 -0.57
N VAL A 284 2.66 8.47 -0.39
CA VAL A 284 3.39 7.19 -0.20
C VAL A 284 4.28 6.87 -1.41
N SER A 285 3.80 7.10 -2.63
CA SER A 285 4.62 6.92 -3.85
C SER A 285 5.89 7.77 -3.80
N ARG A 286 5.78 9.03 -3.37
CA ARG A 286 6.93 9.94 -3.22
C ARG A 286 7.85 9.54 -2.07
N LEU A 287 7.33 8.89 -1.01
CA LEU A 287 8.18 8.31 0.03
C LEU A 287 9.04 7.17 -0.53
N LEU A 288 8.47 6.31 -1.39
CA LEU A 288 9.19 5.18 -1.98
C LEU A 288 10.38 5.62 -2.84
N GLU A 289 10.31 6.79 -3.50
CA GLU A 289 11.41 7.36 -4.30
C GLU A 289 12.69 7.62 -3.49
N HIS A 290 12.58 7.69 -2.16
CA HIS A 290 13.72 7.86 -1.27
C HIS A 290 14.36 6.54 -0.83
N PHE A 291 13.88 5.37 -1.25
CA PHE A 291 14.44 4.07 -0.86
C PHE A 291 15.01 3.36 -2.09
N ILE A 292 16.21 2.80 -1.95
CA ILE A 292 16.87 2.04 -3.02
C ILE A 292 16.61 0.54 -2.83
N SER A 293 16.60 0.08 -1.58
CA SER A 293 16.43 -1.33 -1.27
C SER A 293 14.96 -1.77 -1.33
N HIS A 294 14.72 -2.84 -2.07
CA HIS A 294 13.42 -3.48 -2.22
C HIS A 294 12.77 -3.85 -0.88
N GLU A 295 13.56 -4.27 0.11
CA GLU A 295 13.06 -4.63 1.44
C GLU A 295 12.43 -3.42 2.15
N PHE A 296 13.05 -2.25 2.06
CA PHE A 296 12.55 -1.04 2.70
C PHE A 296 11.33 -0.46 1.95
N CYS A 297 11.27 -0.58 0.62
CA CYS A 297 10.06 -0.27 -0.14
C CYS A 297 8.86 -1.09 0.33
N VAL A 298 9.06 -2.39 0.57
CA VAL A 298 8.05 -3.28 1.14
C VAL A 298 7.64 -2.81 2.54
N GLU A 299 8.59 -2.45 3.41
CA GLU A 299 8.28 -1.92 4.75
C GLU A 299 7.46 -0.63 4.69
N VAL A 300 7.83 0.35 3.85
CA VAL A 300 7.07 1.60 3.69
C VAL A 300 5.63 1.32 3.25
N MET A 301 5.45 0.40 2.30
CA MET A 301 4.12 -0.01 1.83
C MET A 301 3.28 -0.66 2.93
N VAL A 302 3.88 -1.59 3.67
CA VAL A 302 3.23 -2.28 4.79
C VAL A 302 2.86 -1.29 5.90
N LYS A 303 3.80 -0.42 6.31
CA LYS A 303 3.61 0.59 7.37
C LYS A 303 2.63 1.70 6.98
N SER A 304 2.44 1.96 5.68
CA SER A 304 1.50 2.98 5.20
C SER A 304 0.07 2.46 5.08
N PHE A 305 -0.14 1.13 5.00
CA PHE A 305 -1.44 0.52 4.69
C PHE A 305 -2.63 1.05 5.51
N SER A 306 -2.47 1.13 6.84
CA SER A 306 -3.51 1.63 7.76
C SER A 306 -3.58 3.16 7.87
N ARG A 307 -2.69 3.87 7.17
CA ARG A 307 -2.52 5.33 7.25
C ARG A 307 -2.91 6.07 5.97
N VAL A 308 -3.23 5.34 4.91
CA VAL A 308 -3.64 5.89 3.62
C VAL A 308 -5.14 6.24 3.63
N VAL A 309 -5.46 7.51 3.37
CA VAL A 309 -6.86 8.00 3.35
C VAL A 309 -7.61 7.63 2.06
N ASP A 310 -6.91 7.60 0.93
CA ASP A 310 -7.42 7.26 -0.40
C ASP A 310 -7.07 5.80 -0.73
N TRP A 311 -7.39 4.90 0.21
CA TRP A 311 -6.98 3.50 0.18
C TRP A 311 -7.34 2.74 -1.11
N HIS A 312 -8.38 3.16 -1.84
CA HIS A 312 -8.73 2.59 -3.14
C HIS A 312 -7.60 2.73 -4.19
N ASN A 313 -6.71 3.70 -4.03
CA ASN A 313 -5.51 3.90 -4.84
C ASN A 313 -4.34 2.98 -4.46
N PHE A 314 -4.48 2.16 -3.42
CA PHE A 314 -3.39 1.32 -2.95
C PHE A 314 -2.94 0.30 -4.02
N ILE A 315 -3.82 -0.05 -4.95
CA ILE A 315 -3.45 -0.87 -6.13
C ILE A 315 -2.47 -0.15 -7.06
N ASN A 316 -2.60 1.17 -7.21
CA ASN A 316 -1.69 1.96 -8.03
C ASN A 316 -0.31 2.04 -7.36
N LEU A 317 -0.26 2.06 -6.02
CA LEU A 317 0.99 1.92 -5.28
C LEU A 317 1.65 0.56 -5.51
N LEU A 318 0.89 -0.53 -5.49
CA LEU A 318 1.44 -1.86 -5.83
C LEU A 318 2.01 -1.87 -7.25
N GLY A 319 1.35 -1.20 -8.21
CA GLY A 319 1.85 -1.05 -9.57
C GLY A 319 3.16 -0.26 -9.71
N ARG A 320 3.62 0.46 -8.67
CA ARG A 320 4.93 1.12 -8.63
C ARG A 320 6.06 0.19 -8.21
N LEU A 321 5.73 -0.93 -7.58
CA LEU A 321 6.69 -1.91 -7.11
C LEU A 321 6.98 -2.96 -8.20
N GLY A 322 8.16 -3.57 -8.15
CA GLY A 322 8.47 -4.76 -8.92
C GLY A 322 7.61 -5.96 -8.51
N GLN A 323 7.63 -7.02 -9.32
CA GLN A 323 6.82 -8.23 -9.07
C GLN A 323 7.15 -8.90 -7.72
N ALA A 324 8.44 -8.98 -7.37
CA ALA A 324 8.91 -9.58 -6.13
C ALA A 324 8.44 -8.78 -4.89
N GLU A 325 8.57 -7.46 -4.94
CA GLU A 325 8.10 -6.56 -3.88
C GLU A 325 6.58 -6.60 -3.74
N THR A 326 5.85 -6.55 -4.86
CA THR A 326 4.39 -6.68 -4.88
C THR A 326 3.95 -7.98 -4.20
N LYS A 327 4.58 -9.09 -4.55
CA LYS A 327 4.32 -10.39 -3.92
C LYS A 327 4.64 -10.37 -2.42
N ALA A 328 5.73 -9.73 -2.01
CA ALA A 328 6.09 -9.60 -0.60
C ALA A 328 5.08 -8.74 0.19
N VAL A 329 4.63 -7.61 -0.36
CA VAL A 329 3.59 -6.76 0.26
C VAL A 329 2.27 -7.53 0.38
N LEU A 330 1.84 -8.21 -0.69
CA LEU A 330 0.61 -9.00 -0.71
C LEU A 330 0.67 -10.18 0.26
N HIS A 331 1.82 -10.85 0.37
CA HIS A 331 2.04 -11.89 1.36
C HIS A 331 1.86 -11.32 2.77
N ARG A 332 2.59 -10.26 3.12
CA ARG A 332 2.61 -9.67 4.48
C ARG A 332 1.28 -9.07 4.90
N LEU A 333 0.67 -8.23 4.05
CA LEU A 333 -0.63 -7.61 4.34
C LEU A 333 -1.81 -8.57 4.16
N GLY A 334 -1.67 -9.54 3.27
CA GLY A 334 -2.71 -10.47 2.89
C GLY A 334 -3.59 -9.96 1.76
N TYR A 335 -3.71 -10.77 0.71
CA TYR A 335 -4.59 -10.51 -0.42
C TYR A 335 -6.01 -10.09 0.02
N PRO A 336 -6.66 -10.71 1.02
CA PRO A 336 -8.02 -10.32 1.39
C PRO A 336 -8.12 -8.94 2.03
N ASN A 337 -7.04 -8.41 2.61
CA ASN A 337 -7.01 -7.07 3.22
C ASN A 337 -6.83 -5.96 2.19
N ILE A 338 -6.22 -6.29 1.06
CA ILE A 338 -5.99 -5.38 -0.06
C ILE A 338 -7.13 -5.47 -1.08
N PHE A 339 -7.66 -6.67 -1.34
CA PHE A 339 -8.67 -6.86 -2.37
C PHE A 339 -10.01 -6.21 -2.00
N THR A 340 -10.55 -5.43 -2.94
CA THR A 340 -11.96 -5.00 -2.96
C THR A 340 -12.55 -5.19 -4.34
N GLU A 341 -13.88 -5.14 -4.44
CA GLU A 341 -14.57 -5.22 -5.72
C GLU A 341 -14.09 -4.15 -6.72
N VAL A 342 -13.77 -2.93 -6.25
CA VAL A 342 -13.23 -1.86 -7.11
C VAL A 342 -11.94 -2.31 -7.81
N MET A 343 -11.16 -3.16 -7.16
CA MET A 343 -9.86 -3.63 -7.61
C MET A 343 -9.93 -4.95 -8.39
N ALA A 344 -11.12 -5.52 -8.60
CA ALA A 344 -11.20 -6.85 -9.19
C ALA A 344 -10.90 -6.86 -10.70
N ALA A 345 -10.95 -5.72 -11.38
CA ALA A 345 -10.62 -5.67 -12.80
C ALA A 345 -9.09 -5.77 -12.98
N GLY A 346 -8.62 -6.78 -13.71
CA GLY A 346 -7.18 -7.00 -13.85
C GLY A 346 -6.80 -8.41 -14.28
N TYR A 347 -5.49 -8.64 -14.37
CA TYR A 347 -4.90 -9.97 -14.53
C TYR A 347 -4.75 -10.64 -13.18
N TYR A 348 -4.98 -11.93 -13.13
CA TYR A 348 -4.70 -12.76 -11.98
C TYR A 348 -3.97 -14.02 -12.42
N GLU A 349 -2.87 -14.31 -11.72
CA GLU A 349 -2.20 -15.61 -11.70
C GLU A 349 -2.34 -16.10 -10.26
N LEU A 350 -3.21 -17.08 -10.04
CA LEU A 350 -3.61 -17.57 -8.71
C LEU A 350 -3.12 -19.00 -8.51
N ASP A 351 -2.22 -19.20 -7.56
CA ASP A 351 -1.89 -20.51 -7.02
C ASP A 351 -3.00 -20.97 -6.06
N LEU A 352 -3.86 -21.85 -6.57
CA LEU A 352 -4.95 -22.40 -5.80
C LEU A 352 -4.47 -23.36 -4.68
N ALA A 353 -3.18 -23.64 -4.54
CA ALA A 353 -2.64 -24.26 -3.32
C ALA A 353 -2.68 -23.29 -2.13
N LEU A 354 -2.57 -21.98 -2.38
CA LEU A 354 -2.59 -20.94 -1.36
C LEU A 354 -4.03 -20.59 -0.97
N LYS A 355 -4.32 -20.66 0.33
CA LYS A 355 -5.67 -20.42 0.88
C LYS A 355 -6.24 -19.04 0.50
N GLU A 356 -5.37 -18.04 0.48
CA GLU A 356 -5.76 -16.65 0.22
C GLU A 356 -6.03 -16.40 -1.26
N GLU A 357 -5.24 -17.00 -2.14
CA GLU A 357 -5.44 -16.87 -3.60
C GLU A 357 -6.66 -17.66 -4.06
N ARG A 358 -6.94 -18.82 -3.44
CA ARG A 358 -8.25 -19.49 -3.58
C ARG A 358 -9.42 -18.60 -3.17
N TRP A 359 -9.25 -17.82 -2.10
CA TRP A 359 -10.29 -16.90 -1.66
C TRP A 359 -10.52 -15.80 -2.68
N ILE A 360 -9.46 -15.25 -3.29
CA ILE A 360 -9.58 -14.28 -4.39
C ILE A 360 -10.29 -14.90 -5.59
N CYS A 361 -9.88 -16.10 -6.02
CA CYS A 361 -10.55 -16.85 -7.08
C CYS A 361 -12.05 -16.97 -6.79
N GLN A 362 -12.40 -17.38 -5.57
CA GLN A 362 -13.78 -17.52 -5.12
C GLN A 362 -14.57 -16.22 -5.23
N GLU A 363 -13.98 -15.09 -4.80
CA GLU A 363 -14.62 -13.77 -4.91
C GLU A 363 -14.80 -13.33 -6.37
N LEU A 364 -13.81 -13.56 -7.24
CA LEU A 364 -13.91 -13.28 -8.67
C LEU A 364 -15.03 -14.09 -9.32
N VAL A 365 -15.16 -15.38 -8.98
CA VAL A 365 -16.25 -16.23 -9.47
C VAL A 365 -17.62 -15.73 -8.99
N HIS A 366 -17.74 -15.28 -7.75
CA HIS A 366 -18.99 -14.68 -7.25
C HIS A 366 -19.34 -13.38 -7.94
N LEU A 367 -18.34 -12.54 -8.23
CA LEU A 367 -18.55 -11.31 -8.97
C LEU A 367 -18.99 -11.60 -10.41
N ALA A 368 -18.38 -12.59 -11.08
CA ALA A 368 -18.78 -13.00 -12.42
C ALA A 368 -20.20 -13.59 -12.48
N ASP A 369 -20.66 -14.26 -11.42
CA ASP A 369 -22.05 -14.77 -11.31
C ASP A 369 -23.07 -13.63 -11.12
N ALA A 370 -22.66 -12.53 -10.49
CA ALA A 370 -23.53 -11.40 -10.16
C ALA A 370 -23.49 -10.26 -11.19
N GLU A 371 -22.37 -10.09 -11.88
CA GLU A 371 -22.14 -9.02 -12.86
C GLU A 371 -22.65 -9.40 -14.25
N PRO A 372 -23.23 -8.46 -15.00
CA PRO A 372 -23.62 -8.71 -16.38
C PRO A 372 -22.38 -8.78 -17.29
N GLY A 373 -22.39 -9.74 -18.20
CA GLY A 373 -21.37 -9.88 -19.26
C GLY A 373 -20.42 -11.05 -19.03
N LEU A 374 -19.45 -11.21 -19.94
CA LEU A 374 -18.37 -12.17 -19.79
C LEU A 374 -17.23 -11.52 -18.99
N ASN A 375 -17.21 -11.74 -17.68
CA ASN A 375 -16.24 -11.10 -16.80
C ASN A 375 -14.89 -11.83 -16.77
N CYS A 376 -14.86 -13.17 -16.76
CA CYS A 376 -13.63 -13.95 -16.81
C CYS A 376 -13.27 -14.28 -18.26
N VAL A 377 -12.11 -13.81 -18.73
CA VAL A 377 -11.65 -13.94 -20.12
C VAL A 377 -10.23 -14.51 -20.13
N ASP A 378 -9.90 -15.27 -21.18
CA ASP A 378 -8.55 -15.85 -21.38
C ASP A 378 -8.12 -16.65 -20.16
N VAL A 379 -9.02 -17.56 -19.75
CA VAL A 379 -8.87 -18.36 -18.55
C VAL A 379 -8.04 -19.59 -18.89
N GLN A 380 -6.94 -19.78 -18.17
CA GLN A 380 -6.10 -20.96 -18.26
C GLN A 380 -5.98 -21.63 -16.90
N TYR A 381 -5.99 -22.96 -16.88
CA TYR A 381 -5.77 -23.74 -15.68
C TYR A 381 -4.62 -24.72 -15.90
N ASN A 382 -3.49 -24.45 -15.22
CA ASN A 382 -2.20 -25.09 -15.45
C ASN A 382 -1.69 -24.94 -16.90
N GLY A 383 -1.84 -23.74 -17.48
CA GLY A 383 -1.39 -23.39 -18.83
C GLY A 383 -2.23 -23.98 -19.96
N VAL A 384 -3.44 -24.47 -19.67
CA VAL A 384 -4.39 -25.00 -20.64
C VAL A 384 -5.67 -24.19 -20.60
N ASP A 385 -6.19 -23.79 -21.76
CA ASP A 385 -7.48 -23.11 -21.90
C ASP A 385 -8.57 -23.82 -21.09
N PHE A 386 -9.32 -23.05 -20.31
CA PHE A 386 -10.19 -23.59 -19.28
C PHE A 386 -11.48 -22.77 -19.16
N GLU A 387 -12.61 -23.44 -18.96
CA GLU A 387 -13.88 -22.78 -18.61
C GLU A 387 -14.17 -22.97 -17.13
N ILE A 388 -14.41 -21.87 -16.41
CA ILE A 388 -14.70 -21.91 -14.97
C ILE A 388 -16.07 -22.56 -14.75
N PRO A 389 -16.16 -23.73 -14.07
CA PRO A 389 -17.43 -24.38 -13.80
C PRO A 389 -18.27 -23.57 -12.82
N ALA A 390 -19.59 -23.51 -13.04
CA ALA A 390 -20.53 -22.85 -12.11
C ALA A 390 -20.43 -23.36 -10.66
N GLY A 391 -20.00 -24.62 -10.47
CA GLY A 391 -19.75 -25.22 -9.17
C GLY A 391 -18.66 -24.52 -8.34
N TRP A 392 -17.74 -23.80 -8.99
CA TRP A 392 -16.69 -23.04 -8.31
C TRP A 392 -17.25 -21.88 -7.49
N THR A 393 -18.52 -21.51 -7.66
CA THR A 393 -19.22 -20.61 -6.71
C THR A 393 -19.35 -21.20 -5.29
N ASN A 394 -19.17 -22.51 -5.11
CA ASN A 394 -19.24 -23.15 -3.80
C ASN A 394 -17.88 -23.67 -3.33
N ASP A 395 -17.09 -24.27 -4.24
CA ASP A 395 -15.80 -24.87 -3.90
C ASP A 395 -14.80 -24.73 -5.06
N VAL A 396 -13.74 -23.96 -4.83
CA VAL A 396 -12.61 -23.79 -5.75
C VAL A 396 -11.57 -24.89 -5.50
N PRO A 397 -10.92 -25.44 -6.54
CA PRO A 397 -9.89 -26.47 -6.38
C PRO A 397 -8.80 -26.09 -5.39
N LYS A 398 -8.20 -27.09 -4.72
CA LYS A 398 -7.16 -26.89 -3.70
C LYS A 398 -5.73 -26.84 -4.23
N LYS A 399 -5.54 -26.94 -5.54
CA LYS A 399 -4.23 -27.00 -6.20
C LYS A 399 -4.36 -26.47 -7.63
N GLY A 400 -3.22 -26.15 -8.24
CA GLY A 400 -3.12 -25.72 -9.63
C GLY A 400 -3.04 -24.21 -9.77
N ILE A 401 -2.51 -23.76 -10.89
CA ILE A 401 -2.39 -22.34 -11.23
C ILE A 401 -3.58 -21.96 -12.11
N LEU A 402 -4.34 -20.95 -11.71
CA LEU A 402 -5.40 -20.36 -12.50
C LEU A 402 -4.96 -18.98 -12.98
N GLU A 403 -4.88 -18.82 -14.28
CA GLU A 403 -4.61 -17.54 -14.93
C GLU A 403 -5.92 -17.05 -15.54
N LEU A 404 -6.28 -15.78 -15.30
CA LEU A 404 -7.45 -15.19 -15.94
C LEU A 404 -7.35 -13.67 -15.96
N TYR A 405 -8.11 -13.08 -16.88
CA TYR A 405 -8.42 -11.66 -16.84
C TYR A 405 -9.85 -11.42 -16.43
N TYR A 406 -10.01 -10.66 -15.36
CA TYR A 406 -11.31 -10.23 -14.90
C TYR A 406 -11.64 -8.85 -15.48
N CYS A 407 -12.77 -8.76 -16.17
CA CYS A 407 -13.24 -7.58 -16.88
C CYS A 407 -14.55 -7.09 -16.27
N ARG A 408 -14.78 -5.77 -16.31
CA ARG A 408 -16.02 -5.14 -15.84
C ARG A 408 -16.50 -4.14 -16.87
N THR A 409 -17.83 -3.95 -16.94
CA THR A 409 -18.40 -2.86 -17.72
C THR A 409 -18.16 -1.51 -17.01
N LYS A 410 -18.26 -0.42 -17.76
CA LYS A 410 -18.13 0.93 -17.20
C LYS A 410 -19.24 1.22 -16.19
N GLU A 411 -20.45 0.73 -16.47
CA GLU A 411 -21.64 0.90 -15.65
C GLU A 411 -21.49 0.17 -14.31
N VAL A 412 -20.99 -1.08 -14.33
CA VAL A 412 -20.66 -1.85 -13.13
C VAL A 412 -19.57 -1.13 -12.35
N THR A 413 -18.48 -0.73 -13.01
CA THR A 413 -17.38 -0.03 -12.36
C THR A 413 -17.86 1.24 -11.66
N LYS A 414 -18.65 2.09 -12.33
CA LYS A 414 -19.25 3.29 -11.74
C LYS A 414 -20.17 2.97 -10.55
N ALA A 415 -20.96 1.91 -10.64
CA ALA A 415 -21.87 1.50 -9.58
C ALA A 415 -21.12 0.99 -8.34
N VAL A 416 -20.08 0.17 -8.53
CA VAL A 416 -19.21 -0.36 -7.46
C VAL A 416 -18.43 0.77 -6.81
N ILE A 417 -17.91 1.69 -7.61
CA ILE A 417 -17.28 2.93 -7.15
C ILE A 417 -18.28 3.71 -6.28
N ALA A 418 -19.49 4.02 -6.77
CA ALA A 418 -20.46 4.86 -6.06
C ALA A 418 -21.11 4.21 -4.82
N LYS A 419 -21.33 2.89 -4.83
CA LYS A 419 -22.08 2.15 -3.80
C LYS A 419 -21.18 1.28 -2.90
N GLY A 420 -19.92 1.10 -3.27
CA GLY A 420 -18.96 0.22 -2.61
C GLY A 420 -19.18 -1.29 -2.86
N SER A 421 -20.24 -1.69 -3.56
CA SER A 421 -20.51 -3.11 -3.91
C SER A 421 -21.54 -3.26 -5.05
N TRP A 422 -21.36 -4.27 -5.90
CA TRP A 422 -22.30 -4.70 -6.94
C TRP A 422 -23.38 -5.67 -6.42
N MET A 423 -23.15 -6.34 -5.28
CA MET A 423 -23.94 -7.49 -4.81
C MET A 423 -25.26 -7.12 -4.10
N GLY A 424 -26.14 -6.36 -4.76
CA GLY A 424 -27.57 -6.33 -4.40
C GLY A 424 -27.96 -5.62 -3.09
N GLY A 425 -27.27 -4.53 -2.70
CA GLY A 425 -27.75 -3.61 -1.66
C GLY A 425 -27.16 -3.79 -0.26
N LYS A 426 -26.19 -4.70 -0.08
CA LYS A 426 -25.38 -4.78 1.16
C LYS A 426 -24.12 -3.93 1.00
N LEU A 427 -23.95 -2.95 1.87
CA LEU A 427 -22.79 -2.07 1.86
C LEU A 427 -21.54 -2.85 2.30
N ASN A 428 -20.50 -2.84 1.46
CA ASN A 428 -19.18 -3.30 1.85
C ASN A 428 -18.71 -2.49 3.09
N PRO A 429 -18.23 -3.15 4.16
CA PRO A 429 -17.72 -2.45 5.35
C PRO A 429 -16.59 -1.45 5.05
N TRP A 430 -15.86 -1.62 3.95
CA TRP A 430 -14.81 -0.71 3.47
C TRP A 430 -15.28 0.30 2.43
N ARG A 431 -16.59 0.59 2.35
CA ARG A 431 -17.13 1.58 1.40
C ARG A 431 -16.40 2.92 1.49
N VAL A 432 -16.20 3.54 0.34
CA VAL A 432 -15.59 4.87 0.21
C VAL A 432 -16.66 5.94 0.46
N SER A 433 -16.32 7.04 1.13
CA SER A 433 -17.20 8.21 1.24
C SER A 433 -17.31 8.90 -0.13
N GLY A 434 -18.48 9.44 -0.48
CA GLY A 434 -18.75 9.98 -1.81
C GLY A 434 -17.83 11.12 -2.28
N SER A 435 -17.14 11.81 -1.36
CA SER A 435 -16.20 12.91 -1.65
C SER A 435 -14.81 12.45 -2.10
N SER A 436 -14.34 11.27 -1.66
CA SER A 436 -13.01 10.75 -2.01
C SER A 436 -12.95 10.22 -3.45
N LEU A 437 -14.12 9.92 -3.99
CA LEU A 437 -14.35 9.19 -5.22
C LEU A 437 -14.41 10.08 -6.48
N SER A 438 -14.97 11.30 -6.37
CA SER A 438 -14.94 12.27 -7.47
C SER A 438 -13.51 12.79 -7.68
N ASN A 439 -12.74 12.92 -6.60
CA ASN A 439 -11.33 13.33 -6.65
C ASN A 439 -10.44 12.23 -7.27
N PHE A 440 -10.80 10.95 -7.15
CA PHE A 440 -10.09 9.83 -7.78
C PHE A 440 -10.19 9.84 -9.31
N CYS A 441 -11.43 9.90 -9.83
CA CYS A 441 -11.66 9.94 -11.27
C CYS A 441 -11.13 11.25 -11.90
N ASP A 442 -11.37 12.40 -11.25
CA ASP A 442 -10.88 13.68 -11.74
C ASP A 442 -9.37 13.82 -11.59
N GLY A 443 -8.73 13.25 -10.56
CA GLY A 443 -7.29 13.28 -10.35
C GLY A 443 -6.53 12.38 -11.34
N TYR A 444 -7.02 11.14 -11.56
CA TYR A 444 -6.48 10.25 -12.60
C TYR A 444 -6.57 10.88 -13.99
N ILE A 445 -7.70 11.55 -14.30
CA ILE A 445 -7.91 12.21 -15.60
C ILE A 445 -7.13 13.53 -15.70
N LYS A 446 -7.07 14.36 -14.65
CA LYS A 446 -6.36 15.66 -14.68
C LYS A 446 -4.84 15.50 -14.66
N GLN A 447 -4.30 14.58 -13.86
CA GLN A 447 -2.86 14.41 -13.70
C GLN A 447 -2.21 13.63 -14.86
N PHE A 448 -2.98 12.83 -15.61
CA PHE A 448 -2.42 11.94 -16.64
C PHE A 448 -3.00 12.16 -18.05
N CYS A 449 -4.07 12.94 -18.21
CA CYS A 449 -4.61 13.32 -19.53
C CYS A 449 -4.49 14.83 -19.84
N MET A 450 -3.86 15.63 -18.98
CA MET A 450 -3.59 17.05 -19.24
C MET A 450 -2.14 17.38 -18.84
N GLU A 451 -1.25 17.41 -19.83
CA GLU A 451 -0.17 18.39 -20.02
C GLU A 451 0.92 17.83 -20.95
N ASP A 452 1.13 18.49 -22.08
CA ASP A 452 2.34 18.33 -22.89
C ASP A 452 3.54 18.81 -22.05
N GLY A 453 4.48 17.90 -21.76
CA GLY A 453 5.76 18.24 -21.11
C GLY A 453 6.08 17.55 -19.78
N VAL A 454 5.20 16.69 -19.24
CA VAL A 454 5.56 15.85 -18.07
C VAL A 454 6.49 14.72 -18.52
N GLN A 455 7.69 14.60 -17.92
CA GLN A 455 8.56 13.44 -18.14
C GLN A 455 7.85 12.16 -17.67
N ILE A 456 7.44 11.34 -18.63
CA ILE A 456 6.87 10.02 -18.38
C ILE A 456 8.04 9.12 -17.95
N GLY A 457 8.12 8.80 -16.66
CA GLY A 457 9.05 7.79 -16.17
C GLY A 457 8.85 6.46 -16.91
N ALA A 458 9.93 5.70 -17.10
CA ALA A 458 9.90 4.42 -17.80
C ALA A 458 8.86 3.45 -17.19
N SER A 459 8.25 2.62 -18.03
CA SER A 459 7.36 1.53 -17.59
C SER A 459 8.10 0.62 -16.60
N PRO A 460 7.51 0.28 -15.43
CA PRO A 460 8.13 -0.65 -14.47
C PRO A 460 8.34 -2.08 -15.02
N TRP A 461 7.76 -2.40 -16.18
CA TRP A 461 7.66 -3.76 -16.72
C TRP A 461 8.48 -4.01 -17.99
N GLY A 462 9.23 -3.01 -18.46
CA GLY A 462 9.87 -3.05 -19.77
C GLY A 462 8.86 -3.02 -20.93
N ASN A 463 9.30 -2.56 -22.10
CA ASN A 463 8.40 -2.26 -23.22
C ASN A 463 7.98 -3.51 -24.05
N ASP A 464 8.49 -4.70 -23.72
CA ASP A 464 8.26 -5.92 -24.51
C ASP A 464 7.04 -6.76 -24.08
N TRP A 465 6.57 -6.67 -22.83
CA TRP A 465 5.38 -7.41 -22.34
C TRP A 465 4.06 -6.88 -22.93
N VAL A 466 4.03 -5.64 -23.42
CA VAL A 466 2.85 -4.98 -24.02
C VAL A 466 2.58 -5.43 -25.46
N ARG A 467 3.62 -5.85 -26.20
CA ARG A 467 3.62 -5.85 -27.68
C ARG A 467 2.73 -6.90 -28.37
N LEU A 468 2.20 -7.91 -27.69
CA LEU A 468 1.37 -8.93 -28.36
C LEU A 468 0.06 -9.28 -27.64
N ASN A 469 0.08 -9.51 -26.32
CA ASN A 469 -1.11 -9.99 -25.62
C ASN A 469 -2.12 -8.87 -25.26
N LYS A 470 -1.67 -7.66 -24.92
CA LYS A 470 -2.58 -6.54 -24.57
C LYS A 470 -3.27 -5.94 -25.81
N LEU A 471 -2.52 -5.74 -26.89
CA LEU A 471 -3.02 -5.36 -28.23
C LEU A 471 -4.10 -6.34 -28.72
N ARG A 472 -3.79 -7.65 -28.77
CA ARG A 472 -4.77 -8.67 -29.17
C ARG A 472 -6.07 -8.58 -28.35
N ARG A 473 -5.98 -8.36 -27.04
CA ARG A 473 -7.12 -8.31 -26.10
C ARG A 473 -7.95 -7.03 -26.22
N ILE A 474 -7.30 -5.88 -26.41
CA ILE A 474 -7.99 -4.61 -26.69
C ILE A 474 -8.76 -4.78 -27.99
N ARG A 475 -8.11 -5.26 -29.05
CA ARG A 475 -8.76 -5.51 -30.34
C ARG A 475 -9.99 -6.41 -30.25
N VAL A 476 -9.92 -7.53 -29.54
CA VAL A 476 -11.07 -8.44 -29.35
C VAL A 476 -12.26 -7.69 -28.72
N LYS A 477 -12.02 -6.90 -27.66
CA LYS A 477 -13.08 -6.09 -27.03
C LYS A 477 -13.66 -5.02 -27.98
N LEU A 478 -12.84 -4.43 -28.83
CA LEU A 478 -13.29 -3.44 -29.81
C LEU A 478 -14.19 -4.10 -30.87
N VAL A 479 -13.78 -5.26 -31.39
CA VAL A 479 -14.52 -6.05 -32.40
C VAL A 479 -15.84 -6.60 -31.86
N GLU A 480 -15.88 -7.03 -30.59
CA GLU A 480 -17.12 -7.49 -29.95
C GLU A 480 -18.13 -6.35 -29.77
N ARG A 481 -17.64 -5.14 -29.47
CA ARG A 481 -18.48 -3.98 -29.15
C ARG A 481 -18.93 -3.22 -30.38
N PHE A 482 -18.14 -3.22 -31.45
CA PHE A 482 -18.43 -2.48 -32.67
C PHE A 482 -18.38 -3.40 -33.89
N GLN A 483 -19.47 -3.39 -34.67
CA GLN A 483 -19.59 -4.21 -35.88
C GLN A 483 -18.54 -3.87 -36.95
N THR A 484 -18.03 -2.64 -36.96
CA THR A 484 -17.03 -2.15 -37.92
C THR A 484 -15.97 -1.33 -37.20
N TYR A 485 -14.74 -1.37 -37.72
CA TYR A 485 -13.65 -0.54 -37.23
C TYR A 485 -14.00 0.96 -37.33
N SER A 486 -14.73 1.37 -38.37
CA SER A 486 -15.15 2.77 -38.55
C SER A 486 -16.06 3.25 -37.41
N ASN A 487 -17.01 2.43 -36.94
CA ASN A 487 -17.86 2.81 -35.81
C ASN A 487 -17.08 2.89 -34.49
N CYS A 488 -16.06 2.03 -34.33
CA CYS A 488 -15.16 2.10 -33.19
C CYS A 488 -14.31 3.37 -33.26
N PHE A 489 -13.74 3.65 -34.43
CA PHE A 489 -12.87 4.79 -34.67
C PHE A 489 -13.60 6.10 -34.38
N SER A 490 -14.80 6.30 -34.94
CA SER A 490 -15.63 7.49 -34.68
C SER A 490 -16.10 7.65 -33.22
N MET A 491 -15.97 6.61 -32.39
CA MET A 491 -16.25 6.70 -30.96
C MET A 491 -15.00 7.12 -30.16
N LEU A 492 -13.83 6.69 -30.63
CA LEU A 492 -12.54 7.03 -30.03
C LEU A 492 -12.11 8.45 -30.42
N ASP A 493 -12.24 8.80 -31.70
CA ASP A 493 -12.09 10.14 -32.29
C ASP A 493 -13.28 11.02 -31.85
N GLU A 494 -13.14 11.63 -30.67
CA GLU A 494 -14.23 12.37 -30.01
C GLU A 494 -14.34 13.80 -30.55
N ASP A 495 -13.23 14.36 -31.02
CA ASP A 495 -13.22 15.69 -31.64
C ASP A 495 -13.51 15.67 -33.16
N GLY A 496 -13.51 14.49 -33.79
CA GLY A 496 -13.79 14.31 -35.20
C GLY A 496 -12.64 14.75 -36.10
N GLY A 497 -11.42 14.78 -35.57
CA GLY A 497 -10.18 15.19 -36.24
C GLY A 497 -9.73 14.24 -37.34
N GLY A 498 -10.23 13.00 -37.37
CA GLY A 498 -9.87 11.98 -38.36
C GLY A 498 -8.63 11.17 -38.00
N SER A 499 -8.06 11.40 -36.82
CA SER A 499 -6.97 10.68 -36.17
C SER A 499 -7.33 10.47 -34.70
N ILE A 500 -6.74 9.48 -34.04
CA ILE A 500 -6.94 9.25 -32.60
C ILE A 500 -5.64 9.65 -31.89
N ASN A 501 -5.70 10.75 -31.14
CA ASN A 501 -4.57 11.15 -30.32
C ASN A 501 -4.48 10.31 -29.04
N ARG A 502 -3.36 10.41 -28.32
CA ARG A 502 -3.09 9.64 -27.10
C ARG A 502 -4.19 9.79 -26.03
N LYS A 503 -4.75 10.99 -25.90
CA LYS A 503 -5.80 11.30 -24.91
C LYS A 503 -7.12 10.64 -25.30
N GLU A 504 -7.47 10.72 -26.58
CA GLU A 504 -8.66 10.08 -27.15
C GLU A 504 -8.59 8.56 -27.05
N LEU A 505 -7.42 7.97 -27.32
CA LEU A 505 -7.20 6.54 -27.14
C LEU A 505 -7.37 6.13 -25.67
N ALA A 506 -6.72 6.83 -24.74
CA ALA A 506 -6.83 6.54 -23.32
C ALA A 506 -8.27 6.69 -22.80
N MET A 507 -8.92 7.81 -23.15
CA MET A 507 -10.27 8.14 -22.71
C MET A 507 -11.30 7.20 -23.34
N GLY A 508 -11.15 6.87 -24.62
CA GLY A 508 -12.00 5.96 -25.36
C GLY A 508 -11.91 4.54 -24.79
N LEU A 509 -10.70 4.02 -24.59
CA LEU A 509 -10.50 2.71 -23.96
C LEU A 509 -11.01 2.66 -22.53
N PHE A 510 -10.80 3.72 -21.76
CA PHE A 510 -11.39 3.88 -20.43
C PHE A 510 -12.92 3.87 -20.47
N LYS A 511 -13.53 4.62 -21.41
CA LYS A 511 -14.98 4.62 -21.65
C LYS A 511 -15.48 3.22 -22.04
N MET A 512 -14.62 2.35 -22.54
CA MET A 512 -14.91 0.95 -22.86
C MET A 512 -14.58 -0.05 -21.74
N GLY A 513 -14.12 0.44 -20.58
CA GLY A 513 -13.79 -0.42 -19.43
C GLY A 513 -12.40 -1.07 -19.51
N VAL A 514 -11.52 -0.54 -20.34
CA VAL A 514 -10.11 -0.93 -20.42
C VAL A 514 -9.27 0.14 -19.72
N TRP A 515 -8.61 -0.26 -18.64
CA TRP A 515 -7.74 0.62 -17.84
C TRP A 515 -6.29 0.36 -18.23
N LEU A 516 -5.61 1.40 -18.71
CA LEU A 516 -4.21 1.34 -19.14
C LEU A 516 -3.42 2.44 -18.44
N HIS A 517 -2.22 2.07 -17.98
CA HIS A 517 -1.26 3.04 -17.46
C HIS A 517 -0.72 3.92 -18.60
N PRO A 518 -0.29 5.18 -18.36
CA PRO A 518 0.18 6.07 -19.42
C PRO A 518 1.33 5.53 -20.28
N SER A 519 2.25 4.75 -19.71
CA SER A 519 3.30 4.07 -20.47
C SER A 519 2.77 2.93 -21.33
N GLU A 520 1.64 2.33 -20.95
CA GLU A 520 0.96 1.29 -21.73
C GLU A 520 0.10 1.90 -22.83
N VAL A 521 -0.52 3.05 -22.58
CA VAL A 521 -1.14 3.86 -23.62
C VAL A 521 -0.07 4.32 -24.61
N GLN A 522 1.10 4.77 -24.14
CA GLN A 522 2.20 5.14 -25.02
C GLN A 522 2.71 3.95 -25.83
N ALA A 523 2.97 2.81 -25.20
CA ALA A 523 3.38 1.60 -25.91
C ALA A 523 2.29 1.09 -26.88
N LEU A 524 1.01 1.40 -26.62
CA LEU A 524 -0.09 1.11 -27.53
C LEU A 524 -0.10 2.09 -28.72
N MET A 525 0.14 3.38 -28.49
CA MET A 525 0.36 4.37 -29.54
C MET A 525 1.54 3.94 -30.40
N ASP A 526 2.72 3.72 -29.82
CA ASP A 526 3.96 3.33 -30.52
C ASP A 526 3.85 2.02 -31.32
N ALA A 527 2.83 1.20 -31.03
CA ALA A 527 2.58 -0.07 -31.72
C ALA A 527 1.49 0.02 -32.80
N LEU A 528 0.65 1.06 -32.76
CA LEU A 528 -0.43 1.30 -33.70
C LEU A 528 -0.08 2.39 -34.71
N ASP A 529 0.65 3.41 -34.26
CA ASP A 529 1.28 4.47 -35.05
C ASP A 529 2.52 3.89 -35.75
N GLU A 530 2.29 3.30 -36.93
CA GLU A 530 3.34 2.62 -37.70
C GLU A 530 4.25 3.62 -38.41
N ASP A 531 3.74 4.82 -38.72
CA ASP A 531 4.47 5.86 -39.43
C ASP A 531 5.21 6.85 -38.51
N GLY A 532 4.90 6.83 -37.21
CA GLY A 532 5.51 7.67 -36.18
C GLY A 532 4.99 9.10 -36.17
N GLY A 533 3.77 9.33 -36.68
CA GLY A 533 3.09 10.61 -36.78
C GLY A 533 2.63 11.18 -35.43
N GLY A 534 2.59 10.36 -34.38
CA GLY A 534 2.18 10.73 -33.02
C GLY A 534 0.68 10.60 -32.75
N GLU A 535 -0.11 10.24 -33.76
CA GLU A 535 -1.55 10.01 -33.71
C GLU A 535 -1.89 8.76 -34.52
N ILE A 536 -2.95 8.04 -34.16
CA ILE A 536 -3.33 6.82 -34.89
C ILE A 536 -4.32 7.19 -35.99
N GLU A 537 -3.91 7.02 -37.25
CA GLU A 537 -4.77 7.28 -38.40
C GLU A 537 -5.82 6.17 -38.61
N LEU A 538 -6.90 6.48 -39.35
CA LEU A 538 -7.95 5.50 -39.64
C LEU A 538 -7.41 4.25 -40.35
N GLU A 539 -6.42 4.40 -41.22
CA GLU A 539 -5.82 3.30 -41.98
C GLU A 539 -4.96 2.40 -41.08
N GLU A 540 -4.17 2.98 -40.18
CA GLU A 540 -3.41 2.27 -39.15
C GLU A 540 -4.32 1.50 -38.19
N PHE A 541 -5.38 2.16 -37.71
CA PHE A 541 -6.39 1.51 -36.88
C PHE A 541 -7.11 0.37 -37.60
N ALA A 542 -7.40 0.54 -38.90
CA ALA A 542 -7.99 -0.50 -39.73
C ALA A 542 -7.04 -1.68 -39.94
N ASN A 543 -5.74 -1.45 -40.13
CA ASN A 543 -4.72 -2.50 -40.25
C ASN A 543 -4.60 -3.31 -38.96
N TYR A 544 -4.58 -2.63 -37.82
CA TYR A 544 -4.63 -3.27 -36.52
C TYR A 544 -5.92 -4.11 -36.36
N TRP A 545 -7.08 -3.58 -36.73
CA TRP A 545 -8.36 -4.29 -36.69
C TRP A 545 -8.37 -5.54 -37.60
N ASN A 546 -7.85 -5.41 -38.82
CA ASN A 546 -7.92 -6.44 -39.87
C ASN A 546 -6.83 -7.51 -39.79
N SER A 547 -5.71 -7.25 -39.10
CA SER A 547 -4.69 -8.28 -38.84
C SER A 547 -5.20 -9.44 -37.97
N TYR A 548 -6.43 -9.37 -37.44
CA TYR A 548 -7.17 -10.49 -36.84
C TYR A 548 -7.68 -11.51 -37.88
N VAL A 549 -7.89 -11.11 -39.13
CA VAL A 549 -8.54 -11.95 -40.16
C VAL A 549 -7.53 -12.84 -40.91
N PHE A 550 -6.22 -12.57 -40.80
CA PHE A 550 -5.18 -13.26 -41.57
C PHE A 550 -4.48 -14.45 -40.88
N ASP A 551 -4.71 -14.70 -39.59
CA ASP A 551 -4.15 -15.88 -38.87
C ASP A 551 -5.02 -17.16 -39.00
N GLY A 552 -5.67 -17.33 -40.17
CA GLY A 552 -6.18 -18.64 -40.62
C GLY A 552 -7.37 -19.25 -39.87
N TRP A 553 -7.85 -18.68 -38.77
CA TRP A 553 -9.08 -19.10 -38.08
C TRP A 553 -10.22 -18.14 -38.39
N THR A 554 -10.77 -18.26 -39.60
CA THR A 554 -12.03 -17.61 -39.96
C THR A 554 -13.20 -18.26 -39.22
N ILE A 555 -14.11 -17.42 -38.75
CA ILE A 555 -15.34 -17.74 -38.02
C ILE A 555 -16.30 -18.49 -38.94
N GLN A 556 -16.08 -19.80 -39.12
CA GLN A 556 -17.09 -20.77 -39.59
C GLN A 556 -16.82 -22.11 -38.90
N GLY A 557 -17.07 -22.21 -37.59
CA GLY A 557 -16.98 -23.51 -36.92
C GLY A 557 -16.88 -23.54 -35.40
N VAL A 558 -16.63 -22.41 -34.72
CA VAL A 558 -16.65 -22.38 -33.25
C VAL A 558 -18.08 -22.12 -32.79
N PRO A 559 -18.72 -23.00 -31.99
CA PRO A 559 -20.04 -22.73 -31.47
C PRO A 559 -19.96 -21.55 -30.50
N TYR A 560 -20.45 -20.41 -30.99
CA TYR A 560 -20.86 -19.25 -30.22
C TYR A 560 -21.92 -19.70 -29.20
N CYS A 561 -21.56 -19.81 -27.92
CA CYS A 561 -22.55 -20.08 -26.88
C CYS A 561 -23.37 -18.82 -26.60
N ARG A 562 -24.50 -18.70 -27.31
CA ARG A 562 -25.64 -17.89 -26.84
C ARG A 562 -26.02 -18.37 -25.44
N TYR A 563 -25.81 -17.54 -24.42
CA TYR A 563 -26.69 -17.54 -23.26
C TYR A 563 -28.02 -16.90 -23.71
N THR A 564 -28.93 -17.71 -24.25
CA THR A 564 -30.35 -17.33 -24.22
C THR A 564 -30.80 -17.39 -22.78
N HIS A 565 -31.21 -16.25 -22.23
CA HIS A 565 -32.01 -16.22 -21.01
C HIS A 565 -33.19 -17.19 -21.16
N ASN A 566 -33.26 -18.17 -20.26
CA ASN A 566 -34.47 -18.96 -20.05
C ASN A 566 -35.57 -18.04 -19.54
N ASN A 567 -36.31 -17.40 -20.45
CA ASN A 567 -37.71 -17.08 -20.19
C ASN A 567 -38.52 -18.34 -20.47
N LYS A 568 -39.11 -18.88 -19.41
CA LYS A 568 -40.23 -19.81 -19.52
C LYS A 568 -41.39 -19.09 -20.20
N GLU A 569 -41.69 -19.40 -21.45
CA GLU A 569 -43.05 -19.30 -22.00
C GLU A 569 -43.32 -20.54 -22.87
N THR A 570 -44.20 -21.38 -22.32
CA THR A 570 -45.14 -22.35 -22.92
C THR A 570 -45.06 -22.66 -24.42
N GLU A 571 -44.98 -23.94 -24.76
CA GLU A 571 -45.61 -24.51 -25.96
C GLU A 571 -46.44 -25.75 -25.57
N ASP A 572 -47.63 -25.83 -26.15
CA ASP A 572 -48.52 -27.01 -26.21
C ASP A 572 -47.87 -28.18 -26.97
#